data_AF-A0A820EUR8-F1
#
_entry.id   AF-A0A820EUR8-F1
#
_cell.length_a   1.000
_cell.length_b   1.000
_cell.length_c   1.000
_cell.angle_alpha   90.00
_cell.angle_beta   90.00
_cell.angle_gamma   90.00
#
_symmetry.space_group_name_H-M   'P 1'
#
loop_
_entity.id
_entity.type
_entity.pdbx_description
1 polymer ?
#
loop_
_entity_poly.entity_id
_entity_poly.type
_entity_poly.pdbx_seq_one_letter_code
_entity_poly.pdbx_strand_id
1 'polypeptide(L)'
;MVSTPTNVRNYFKLDLVLARSCIILRQVFKSRYYLFTGGQVWSDSAKCGGSYFVNIIGKNKKFNLTTVQKTLVCNGDTNEWDLTTLMTLLMNTDRPKTLDTAQIQQLDNEDQLWFQL
;
A
#
# COMPACT_ATOMS: atom_id res chain seq x y z
N MET A 1 -16.94 -24.32 -28.66
CA MET A 1 -16.35 -23.44 -27.62
C MET A 1 -16.98 -23.82 -26.29
N VAL A 2 -16.21 -24.36 -25.35
CA VAL A 2 -16.71 -24.68 -24.02
C VAL A 2 -16.83 -23.35 -23.26
N SER A 3 -18.05 -22.89 -22.99
CA SER A 3 -18.26 -21.72 -22.16
C SER A 3 -17.83 -22.06 -20.74
N THR A 4 -16.69 -21.51 -20.30
CA THR A 4 -16.24 -21.66 -18.92
C THR A 4 -17.36 -21.20 -17.99
N PRO A 5 -17.79 -22.03 -17.01
CA PRO A 5 -18.85 -21.69 -16.08
C PRO A 5 -18.61 -20.32 -15.41
N THR A 6 -19.67 -19.54 -15.24
CA THR A 6 -19.61 -18.15 -14.73
C THR A 6 -18.92 -18.06 -13.37
N ASN A 7 -19.11 -19.05 -12.50
CA ASN A 7 -18.43 -19.15 -11.21
C ASN A 7 -16.90 -19.24 -11.35
N VAL A 8 -16.39 -20.09 -12.26
CA VAL A 8 -14.95 -20.23 -12.53
C VAL A 8 -14.38 -18.90 -13.02
N ARG A 9 -15.08 -18.21 -13.93
CA ARG A 9 -14.68 -16.87 -14.41
C ARG A 9 -14.62 -15.84 -13.29
N ASN A 10 -15.53 -15.91 -12.32
CA ASN A 10 -15.56 -14.96 -11.21
C ASN A 10 -14.35 -15.11 -10.28
N TYR A 11 -13.83 -16.33 -10.07
CA TYR A 11 -12.59 -16.53 -9.30
C TYR A 11 -11.39 -15.85 -9.98
N PHE A 12 -11.19 -16.07 -11.29
CA PHE A 12 -10.10 -15.39 -12.02
C PHE A 12 -10.25 -13.87 -12.05
N LYS A 13 -11.48 -13.35 -12.13
CA LYS A 13 -11.73 -11.91 -12.01
C LYS A 13 -11.33 -11.39 -10.64
N LEU A 14 -11.64 -12.12 -9.57
CA LEU A 14 -11.27 -11.74 -8.22
C LEU A 14 -9.74 -11.70 -8.07
N ASP A 15 -9.03 -12.71 -8.54
CA ASP A 15 -7.56 -12.74 -8.50
C ASP A 15 -6.94 -11.56 -9.26
N LEU A 16 -7.48 -11.23 -10.44
CA LEU A 16 -7.04 -10.08 -11.23
C LEU A 16 -7.27 -8.76 -10.48
N VAL A 17 -8.44 -8.60 -9.86
CA VAL A 17 -8.77 -7.40 -9.07
C VAL A 17 -7.83 -7.29 -7.88
N LEU A 18 -7.60 -8.38 -7.13
CA LEU A 18 -6.70 -8.39 -5.99
C LEU A 18 -5.27 -8.02 -6.38
N ALA A 19 -4.76 -8.57 -7.48
CA ALA A 19 -3.42 -8.26 -7.99
C ALA A 19 -3.29 -6.77 -8.36
N ARG A 20 -4.29 -6.21 -9.07
CA ARG A 20 -4.32 -4.79 -9.41
C ARG A 20 -4.41 -3.91 -8.16
N SER A 21 -5.27 -4.25 -7.21
CA SER A 21 -5.40 -3.52 -5.95
C SER A 21 -4.08 -3.49 -5.18
N CYS A 22 -3.34 -4.61 -5.12
CA CYS A 22 -2.03 -4.64 -4.46
C CYS A 22 -1.03 -3.67 -5.13
N ILE A 23 -0.99 -3.61 -6.47
CA ILE A 23 -0.13 -2.66 -7.19
C ILE A 23 -0.46 -1.22 -6.79
N ILE A 24 -1.74 -0.86 -6.79
CA ILE A 24 -2.21 0.48 -6.44
C ILE A 24 -1.82 0.81 -4.99
N LEU A 25 -2.11 -0.07 -4.04
CA LEU A 25 -1.82 0.15 -2.63
C LEU A 25 -0.31 0.27 -2.36
N ARG A 26 0.54 -0.46 -3.09
CA ARG A 26 2.01 -0.29 -3.03
C ARG A 26 2.41 1.11 -3.47
N GLN A 27 1.84 1.62 -4.55
CA GLN A 27 2.14 2.98 -5.01
C GLN A 27 1.67 4.02 -3.99
N VAL A 28 0.46 3.88 -3.44
CA VAL A 28 -0.04 4.76 -2.37
C VAL A 28 0.89 4.73 -1.16
N PHE A 29 1.38 3.55 -0.77
CA PHE A 29 2.34 3.42 0.31
C PHE A 29 3.64 4.18 0.02
N LYS A 30 4.23 3.98 -1.17
CA LYS A 30 5.48 4.65 -1.57
C LYS A 30 5.33 6.17 -1.63
N SER A 31 4.22 6.67 -2.18
CA SER A 31 3.92 8.11 -2.20
C SER A 31 3.78 8.68 -0.80
N ARG A 32 3.07 7.98 0.10
CA ARG A 32 2.98 8.41 1.51
C ARG A 32 4.34 8.41 2.19
N TYR A 33 5.13 7.36 2.01
CA TYR A 33 6.48 7.27 2.55
C TYR A 33 7.36 8.45 2.10
N TYR A 34 7.30 8.79 0.80
CA TYR A 34 8.02 9.94 0.25
C TYR A 34 7.66 11.24 0.97
N LEU A 35 6.37 11.50 1.18
CA LEU A 35 5.91 12.68 1.91
C LEU A 35 6.35 12.66 3.38
N PHE A 36 6.18 11.53 4.07
CA PHE A 36 6.54 11.39 5.49
C PHE A 36 8.03 11.57 5.77
N THR A 37 8.87 11.22 4.81
CA THR A 37 10.34 11.27 4.95
C THR A 37 10.96 12.52 4.35
N GLY A 38 10.15 13.48 3.89
CA GLY A 38 10.64 14.73 3.29
C GLY A 38 11.33 14.51 1.95
N GLY A 39 10.87 13.54 1.16
CA GLY A 39 11.30 13.30 -0.20
C GLY A 39 12.20 12.07 -0.40
N GLN A 40 12.29 11.16 0.56
CA GLN A 40 13.04 9.91 0.35
C GLN A 40 12.21 8.90 -0.43
N VAL A 41 12.79 8.34 -1.50
CA VAL A 41 12.14 7.31 -2.30
C VAL A 41 12.33 5.94 -1.65
N TRP A 42 11.26 5.14 -1.60
CA TRP A 42 11.33 3.76 -1.14
C TRP A 42 12.09 2.90 -2.15
N SER A 43 13.15 2.22 -1.70
CA SER A 43 14.09 1.51 -2.58
C SER A 43 13.92 -0.01 -2.64
N ASP A 44 12.83 -0.55 -2.11
CA ASP A 44 12.53 -2.00 -2.08
C ASP A 44 13.72 -2.84 -1.59
N SER A 45 14.38 -2.38 -0.52
CA SER A 45 15.58 -3.01 0.04
C SER A 45 15.44 -3.26 1.54
N ALA A 46 16.11 -4.29 2.04
CA ALA A 46 16.11 -4.63 3.46
C ALA A 46 16.62 -3.47 4.34
N LYS A 47 17.54 -2.64 3.82
CA LYS A 47 18.00 -1.45 4.51
C LYS A 47 16.88 -0.42 4.68
N CYS A 48 16.09 -0.18 3.63
CA CYS A 48 14.95 0.73 3.66
C CYS A 48 13.84 0.19 4.58
N GLY A 49 13.50 -1.09 4.42
CA GLY A 49 12.52 -1.80 5.25
C GLY A 49 12.86 -1.80 6.73
N GLY A 50 14.08 -2.20 7.08
CA GLY A 50 14.57 -2.19 8.47
C GLY A 50 14.57 -0.79 9.09
N SER A 51 14.99 0.23 8.34
CA SER A 51 14.94 1.63 8.82
C SER A 51 13.50 2.08 9.08
N TYR A 52 12.58 1.80 8.15
CA TYR A 52 11.16 2.11 8.31
C TYR A 52 10.56 1.41 9.52
N PHE A 53 10.90 0.14 9.71
CA PHE A 53 10.45 -0.63 10.85
C PHE A 53 10.90 -0.01 12.17
N VAL A 54 12.20 0.30 12.32
CA VAL A 54 12.75 0.87 13.57
C VAL A 54 12.23 2.28 13.83
N ASN A 55 12.16 3.11 12.79
CA ASN A 55 11.91 4.55 12.96
C ASN A 55 10.44 4.92 12.96
N ILE A 56 9.58 4.17 12.28
CA ILE A 56 8.16 4.50 12.10
C ILE A 56 7.28 3.47 12.81
N ILE A 57 7.38 2.19 12.44
CA ILE A 57 6.51 1.13 12.99
C ILE A 57 6.81 0.90 14.47
N GLY A 58 8.07 0.73 14.84
CA GLY A 58 8.50 0.40 16.21
C GLY A 58 8.17 1.49 17.22
N LYS A 59 7.99 2.73 16.78
CA LYS A 59 7.58 3.87 17.62
C LYS A 59 6.07 4.05 17.69
N ASN A 60 5.31 3.49 16.73
CA ASN A 60 3.87 3.67 16.64
C ASN A 60 3.13 2.37 17.06
N LYS A 61 2.56 2.42 18.27
CA LYS A 61 1.81 1.30 18.88
C LYS A 61 0.53 0.90 18.12
N LYS A 62 0.09 1.67 17.11
CA LYS A 62 -1.10 1.37 16.31
C LYS A 62 -0.85 0.30 15.26
N PHE A 63 0.41 0.07 14.85
CA PHE A 63 0.73 -1.00 13.91
C PHE A 63 0.69 -2.37 14.60
N ASN A 64 -0.47 -3.04 14.52
CA ASN A 64 -0.60 -4.43 14.97
C ASN A 64 -0.23 -5.39 13.83
N LEU A 65 1.06 -5.50 13.51
CA LEU A 65 1.58 -6.43 12.52
C LEU A 65 1.88 -7.79 13.15
N THR A 66 1.51 -8.88 12.47
CA THR A 66 1.94 -10.23 12.83
C THR A 66 3.46 -10.40 12.61
N THR A 67 4.07 -11.43 13.19
CA THR A 67 5.51 -11.70 13.00
C THR A 67 5.88 -11.81 11.51
N VAL A 68 5.06 -12.50 10.72
CA VAL A 68 5.27 -12.67 9.28
C VAL A 68 5.26 -11.31 8.57
N GLN A 69 4.27 -10.46 8.87
CA GLN A 69 4.16 -9.14 8.28
C GLN A 69 5.35 -8.24 8.67
N LYS A 70 5.83 -8.33 9.91
CA LYS A 70 7.02 -7.60 10.34
C LYS A 70 8.25 -8.01 9.53
N THR A 71 8.44 -9.31 9.30
CA THR A 71 9.54 -9.82 8.46
C THR A 71 9.45 -9.30 7.03
N LEU A 72 8.27 -9.37 6.40
CA LEU A 72 8.05 -8.86 5.05
C LEU A 72 8.40 -7.36 4.95
N VAL A 73 7.97 -6.56 5.93
CA VAL A 73 8.25 -5.13 5.93
C VAL A 73 9.74 -4.85 6.15
N CYS A 74 10.40 -5.59 7.04
CA CYS A 74 11.84 -5.48 7.26
C CYS A 74 12.65 -5.85 6.00
N ASN A 75 12.22 -6.85 5.22
CA ASN A 75 12.85 -7.21 3.95
C ASN A 75 12.72 -6.09 2.91
N GLY A 76 11.68 -5.27 3.03
CA GLY A 76 11.53 -4.03 2.30
C GLY A 76 10.99 -4.16 0.88
N ASP A 77 10.97 -5.35 0.28
CA ASP A 77 10.39 -5.56 -1.05
C ASP A 77 8.86 -5.50 -0.99
N THR A 78 8.30 -4.39 -1.49
CA THR A 78 6.85 -4.18 -1.52
C THR A 78 6.11 -5.20 -2.39
N ASN A 79 6.79 -5.91 -3.29
CA ASN A 79 6.18 -6.93 -4.13
C ASN A 79 5.80 -8.20 -3.36
N GLU A 80 6.48 -8.47 -2.24
CA GLU A 80 6.18 -9.58 -1.35
C GLU A 80 5.04 -9.28 -0.37
N TRP A 81 4.60 -8.01 -0.30
CA TRP A 81 3.57 -7.61 0.66
C TRP A 81 2.19 -8.00 0.15
N ASP A 82 1.48 -8.74 0.99
CA ASP A 82 0.09 -9.10 0.77
C ASP A 82 -0.85 -7.92 1.06
N LEU A 83 -2.11 -8.08 0.65
CA LEU A 83 -3.15 -7.08 0.84
C LEU A 83 -3.33 -6.69 2.32
N THR A 84 -3.22 -7.66 3.23
CA THR A 84 -3.42 -7.41 4.66
C THR A 84 -2.31 -6.54 5.24
N THR A 85 -1.06 -6.81 4.84
CA THR A 85 0.13 -6.02 5.21
C THR A 85 -0.02 -4.60 4.72
N LEU A 86 -0.35 -4.43 3.43
CA LEU A 86 -0.58 -3.12 2.82
C LEU A 86 -1.68 -2.33 3.53
N MET A 87 -2.82 -2.97 3.82
CA MET A 87 -3.93 -2.34 4.53
C MET A 87 -3.53 -1.92 5.94
N THR A 88 -2.87 -2.80 6.71
CA THR A 88 -2.40 -2.45 8.06
C THR A 88 -1.43 -1.28 8.02
N LEU A 89 -0.52 -1.24 7.04
CA LEU A 89 0.44 -0.15 6.90
C LEU A 89 -0.24 1.18 6.56
N LEU A 90 -1.13 1.17 5.57
CA LEU A 90 -1.80 2.37 5.07
C LEU A 90 -2.84 2.93 6.05
N MET A 91 -3.47 2.08 6.87
CA MET A 91 -4.48 2.53 7.82
C MET A 91 -3.87 3.05 9.12
N ASN A 92 -2.66 2.63 9.49
CA ASN A 92 -2.04 2.96 10.78
C ASN A 92 -0.90 3.99 10.71
N THR A 93 -0.47 4.41 9.52
CA THR A 93 0.34 5.63 9.35
C THR A 93 -0.45 6.83 9.88
N ASP A 94 0.18 7.71 10.67
CA ASP A 94 -0.49 8.89 11.25
C ASP A 94 -1.09 9.74 10.12
N ARG A 95 -2.40 9.59 9.95
CA ARG A 95 -3.19 10.30 8.94
C ARG A 95 -3.27 11.77 9.36
N PRO A 96 -3.03 12.72 8.45
CA PRO A 96 -3.43 14.10 8.67
C PRO A 96 -4.93 14.12 9.05
N LYS A 97 -5.28 14.72 10.18
CA LYS A 97 -6.69 14.81 10.61
C LYS A 97 -7.50 15.74 9.70
N THR A 98 -6.81 16.58 8.95
CA THR A 98 -7.35 17.56 8.02
C THR A 98 -6.48 17.56 6.77
N LEU A 99 -7.10 17.72 5.61
CA LEU A 99 -6.40 18.02 4.36
C LEU A 99 -6.31 19.53 4.21
N ASP A 100 -5.20 20.04 3.70
CA ASP A 100 -5.15 21.42 3.22
C ASP A 100 -5.78 21.54 1.81
N THR A 101 -6.08 22.76 1.39
CA THR A 101 -6.74 23.03 0.10
C THR A 101 -5.98 22.46 -1.09
N ALA A 102 -4.64 22.48 -1.06
CA ALA A 102 -3.82 21.98 -2.16
C ALA A 102 -3.88 20.44 -2.24
N GLN A 103 -3.87 19.77 -1.09
CA GLN A 103 -4.03 18.32 -0.99
C GLN A 103 -5.42 17.85 -1.46
N ILE A 104 -6.47 18.61 -1.14
CA ILE A 104 -7.83 18.34 -1.65
C ILE A 104 -7.84 18.41 -3.17
N GLN A 105 -7.28 19.48 -3.73
CA GLN A 105 -7.28 19.71 -5.18
C GLN A 105 -6.43 18.67 -5.94
N GLN A 106 -5.36 18.17 -5.32
CA GLN A 106 -4.56 17.08 -5.87
C GLN A 106 -5.31 15.75 -5.84
N LEU A 107 -6.04 15.44 -4.76
CA LEU A 107 -6.89 14.25 -4.66
C LEU A 107 -7.99 14.26 -5.72
N ASP A 108 -8.68 15.38 -5.90
CA ASP A 108 -9.74 15.52 -6.91
C ASP A 108 -9.20 15.24 -8.33
N ASN A 109 -7.97 15.67 -8.63
CA ASN A 109 -7.31 15.41 -9.91
C ASN A 109 -6.88 13.94 -10.06
N GLU A 110 -6.36 13.32 -9.01
CA GLU A 110 -6.01 11.90 -9.04
C GLU A 110 -7.26 11.03 -9.19
N ASP A 111 -8.33 11.30 -8.44
CA ASP A 111 -9.59 10.54 -8.53
C ASP A 111 -10.16 10.57 -9.96
N GLN A 112 -10.10 11.71 -10.66
CA GLN A 112 -10.50 11.79 -12.07
C GLN A 112 -9.68 10.87 -12.98
N LEU A 113 -8.39 10.70 -12.71
CA LEU A 113 -7.51 9.81 -13.49
C LEU A 113 -7.78 8.33 -13.18
N TRP A 114 -8.06 8.00 -11.91
CA TRP A 114 -8.34 6.62 -11.49
C TRP A 114 -9.64 6.06 -12.08
N PHE A 115 -10.66 6.89 -12.31
CA PHE A 115 -11.96 6.48 -12.88
C PHE A 115 -12.04 6.54 -14.42
N GLN A 116 -10.94 6.88 -15.11
CA GLN A 116 -10.86 6.91 -16.57
C GLN A 116 -10.15 5.68 -17.19
N LEU A 117 -9.69 4.73 -16.36
CA LEU A 117 -9.06 3.45 -16.76
C LEU A 117 -9.98 2.25 -16.52
#